data_AF-A0A7S1FCJ4-F1
#
_entry.id   AF-A0A7S1FCJ4-F1
#
_cell.length_a   1.000
_cell.length_b   1.000
_cell.length_c   1.000
_cell.angle_alpha   90.00
_cell.angle_beta   90.00
_cell.angle_gamma   90.00
#
_symmetry.space_group_name_H-M   'P 1'
#
loop_
_entity.id
_entity.type
_entity.pdbx_description
1 polymer ?
#
loop_
_entity_poly.entity_id
_entity_poly.type
_entity_poly.pdbx_seq_one_letter_code
_entity_poly.pdbx_strand_id
1 'polypeptide(L)'
;GGDARGLQKLTLMNVPHRSPVIWGVIATAYVMEIIFIQLVLTEWRRVSAFRRDHNMKATCGVFGKEAAQARRTVIVENIPVGWRTEHKVRLYFESLFGEGSVLSCSLQRDSRSVYHTLRKPHSGARLCC
;
A
#
# COMPACT_ATOMS: atom_id res chain seq x y z
N GLY A 1 -15.21 -8.34 39.79
CA GLY A 1 -15.64 -6.93 39.85
C GLY A 1 -14.43 -6.09 40.13
N GLY A 2 -14.07 -5.18 39.22
CA GLY A 2 -12.97 -4.24 39.43
C GLY A 2 -13.39 -3.17 40.43
N ASP A 3 -12.58 -2.95 41.47
CA ASP A 3 -12.87 -2.02 42.56
C ASP A 3 -12.86 -0.56 42.04
N ALA A 4 -14.04 0.03 41.92
CA ALA A 4 -14.26 1.37 41.37
C ALA A 4 -13.57 2.50 42.16
N ARG A 5 -13.04 2.19 43.36
CA ARG A 5 -12.31 3.12 44.23
C ARG A 5 -10.94 3.53 43.67
N GLY A 6 -10.32 2.70 42.83
CA GLY A 6 -9.02 3.00 42.21
C GLY A 6 -9.12 4.06 41.11
N LEU A 7 -10.19 4.00 40.29
CA LEU A 7 -10.40 4.88 39.14
C LEU A 7 -10.67 6.33 39.58
N GLN A 8 -11.43 6.52 40.66
CA GLN A 8 -11.67 7.85 41.24
C GLN A 8 -10.38 8.49 41.76
N LYS A 9 -9.45 7.69 42.33
CA LYS A 9 -8.20 8.18 42.89
C LYS A 9 -7.17 8.62 41.83
N LEU A 10 -7.28 8.11 40.61
CA LEU A 10 -6.33 8.31 39.52
C LEU A 10 -6.85 9.27 38.42
N THR A 11 -8.08 9.77 38.54
CA THR A 11 -8.71 10.63 37.53
C THR A 11 -8.94 12.04 38.07
N LEU A 12 -8.99 13.01 37.15
CA LEU A 12 -9.29 14.43 37.42
C LEU A 12 -10.65 14.65 38.11
N MET A 13 -11.53 13.64 38.16
CA MET A 13 -12.85 13.73 38.78
C MET A 13 -12.80 14.05 40.29
N ASN A 14 -11.67 13.79 40.95
CA ASN A 14 -11.47 14.11 42.37
C ASN A 14 -10.80 15.48 42.61
N VAL A 15 -10.45 16.21 41.54
CA VAL A 15 -9.77 17.52 41.64
C VAL A 15 -10.82 18.64 41.64
N PRO A 16 -10.82 19.55 42.64
CA PRO A 16 -11.75 20.68 42.67
C PRO A 16 -11.59 21.56 41.43
N HIS A 17 -12.70 22.05 40.86
CA HIS A 17 -12.71 22.81 39.60
C HIS A 17 -11.83 24.08 39.57
N ARG A 18 -11.43 24.64 40.71
CA ARG A 18 -10.53 25.80 40.81
C ARG A 18 -9.11 25.44 41.28
N SER A 19 -8.76 24.16 41.29
CA SER A 19 -7.43 23.72 41.71
C SER A 19 -6.37 24.12 40.67
N PRO A 20 -5.22 24.68 41.10
CA PRO A 20 -4.12 24.99 40.19
C PRO A 20 -3.53 23.74 39.51
N VAL A 21 -3.80 22.55 40.05
CA VAL A 21 -3.39 21.26 39.47
C VAL A 21 -3.96 21.04 38.07
N ILE A 22 -5.15 21.57 37.77
CA ILE A 22 -5.78 21.44 36.45
C ILE A 22 -4.91 22.06 35.36
N TRP A 23 -4.32 23.23 35.62
CA TRP A 23 -3.39 23.88 34.69
C TRP A 23 -2.12 23.06 34.46
N GLY A 24 -1.62 22.39 35.51
CA GLY A 24 -0.49 21.46 35.38
C GLY A 24 -0.80 20.25 34.49
N VAL A 25 -2.02 19.71 34.59
CA VAL A 25 -2.45 18.60 33.72
C VAL A 25 -2.64 19.04 32.28
N ILE A 26 -3.26 20.21 32.05
CA ILE A 26 -3.42 20.79 30.71
C ILE A 26 -2.04 21.03 30.07
N ALA A 27 -1.11 21.65 30.81
CA ALA A 27 0.25 21.89 30.33
C ALA A 27 0.97 20.58 29.99
N THR A 28 0.85 19.55 30.84
CA THR A 28 1.47 18.24 30.59
C THR A 28 0.87 17.54 29.38
N ALA A 29 -0.45 17.66 29.17
CA ALA A 29 -1.11 17.11 27.99
C ALA A 29 -0.56 17.73 26.70
N TYR A 30 -0.44 19.07 26.64
CA TYR A 30 0.16 19.73 25.48
C TYR A 30 1.62 19.37 25.26
N VAL A 31 2.42 19.25 26.32
CA VAL A 31 3.82 18.82 26.22
C VAL A 31 3.91 17.39 25.65
N MET A 32 3.09 16.47 26.16
CA MET A 32 3.03 15.10 25.65
C MET A 32 2.59 15.04 24.19
N GLU A 33 1.60 15.85 23.80
CA GLU A 33 1.13 15.94 22.43
C GLU A 33 2.22 16.48 21.50
N ILE A 34 2.93 17.53 21.90
CA ILE A 34 4.06 18.07 21.13
C ILE A 34 5.14 17.00 20.95
N ILE A 35 5.52 16.30 22.02
CA ILE A 35 6.51 15.20 21.94
C ILE A 35 6.03 14.12 20.97
N PHE A 36 4.76 13.71 21.08
CA PHE A 36 4.18 12.70 20.19
C PHE A 36 4.22 13.14 18.72
N ILE A 37 3.79 14.37 18.42
CA ILE A 37 3.83 14.92 17.07
C ILE A 37 5.26 14.94 16.54
N GLN A 38 6.24 15.35 17.35
CA GLN A 38 7.65 15.34 16.95
C GLN A 38 8.13 13.93 16.61
N LEU A 39 7.82 12.93 17.44
CA LEU A 39 8.18 11.53 17.20
C LEU A 39 7.54 11.01 15.91
N VAL A 40 6.25 11.27 15.70
CA VAL A 40 5.53 10.87 14.49
C VAL A 40 6.14 11.52 13.25
N LEU A 41 6.46 12.81 13.30
CA LEU A 41 7.10 13.52 12.17
C LEU A 41 8.49 12.96 11.87
N THR A 42 9.30 12.67 12.90
CA THR A 42 10.61 12.07 12.73
C THR A 42 10.52 10.69 12.09
N GLU A 43 9.64 9.82 12.59
CA GLU A 43 9.44 8.49 12.04
C GLU A 43 8.84 8.54 10.63
N TRP A 44 7.89 9.41 10.37
CA TRP A 44 7.33 9.61 9.04
C TRP A 44 8.39 10.01 8.02
N ARG A 45 9.30 10.92 8.38
CA ARG A 45 10.42 11.33 7.53
C ARG A 45 11.38 10.15 7.26
N ARG A 46 11.71 9.37 8.29
CA ARG A 46 12.58 8.18 8.15
C ARG A 46 11.95 7.13 7.24
N VAL A 47 10.69 6.77 7.47
CA VAL A 47 9.94 5.81 6.64
C VAL A 47 9.83 6.33 5.21
N SER A 48 9.55 7.61 5.01
CA SER A 48 9.47 8.21 3.67
C SER A 48 10.81 8.15 2.94
N ALA A 49 11.92 8.46 3.63
CA ALA A 49 13.26 8.36 3.06
C ALA A 49 13.62 6.92 2.70
N PHE A 50 13.33 5.96 3.60
CA PHE A 50 13.55 4.54 3.37
C PHE A 50 12.72 4.02 2.18
N ARG A 51 11.44 4.39 2.10
CA ARG A 51 10.57 4.02 0.97
C ARG A 51 11.08 4.60 -0.34
N ARG A 52 11.58 5.84 -0.34
CA ARG A 52 12.17 6.46 -1.53
C ARG A 52 13.41 5.72 -1.98
N ASP A 53 14.33 5.43 -1.06
CA ASP A 53 15.56 4.68 -1.35
C ASP A 53 15.25 3.26 -1.86
N HIS A 54 14.33 2.55 -1.19
CA HIS A 54 13.88 1.23 -1.60
C HIS A 54 13.25 1.26 -3.00
N ASN A 55 12.37 2.24 -3.28
CA ASN A 55 11.77 2.39 -4.61
C ASN A 55 12.85 2.65 -5.68
N MET A 56 13.82 3.53 -5.41
CA MET A 56 14.89 3.85 -6.35
C MET A 56 15.77 2.62 -6.63
N LYS A 57 16.17 1.89 -5.59
CA LYS A 57 16.94 0.65 -5.72
C LYS A 57 16.15 -0.44 -6.45
N ALA A 58 14.85 -0.56 -6.20
CA ALA A 58 13.97 -1.48 -6.92
C ALA A 58 13.85 -1.14 -8.41
N THR A 59 13.73 0.15 -8.77
CA THR A 59 13.68 0.58 -10.18
C THR A 59 14.98 0.35 -10.94
N CYS A 60 16.13 0.38 -10.24
CA CYS A 60 17.44 0.06 -10.81
C CYS A 60 17.69 -1.45 -10.93
N GLY A 61 16.78 -2.31 -10.48
CA GLY A 61 16.92 -3.76 -10.54
C GLY A 61 17.88 -4.35 -9.51
N VAL A 62 18.23 -3.59 -8.46
CA VAL A 62 19.11 -4.05 -7.36
C VAL A 62 18.49 -5.23 -6.61
N PHE A 63 17.16 -5.29 -6.54
CA PHE A 63 16.40 -6.35 -5.87
C PHE A 63 15.91 -7.46 -6.83
N GLY A 64 16.42 -7.51 -8.07
CA GLY A 64 16.05 -8.50 -9.08
C GLY A 64 15.25 -7.93 -10.25
N LYS A 65 15.24 -8.67 -11.37
CA LYS A 65 14.63 -8.23 -12.64
C LYS A 65 13.11 -8.06 -12.54
N GLU A 66 12.44 -8.90 -11.74
CA GLU A 66 10.98 -8.88 -11.56
C GLU A 66 10.51 -7.61 -10.85
N ALA A 67 11.23 -7.17 -9.82
CA ALA A 67 10.91 -5.94 -9.08
C ALA A 67 11.05 -4.69 -9.97
N ALA A 68 12.03 -4.67 -10.88
CA ALA A 68 12.17 -3.61 -11.87
C ALA A 68 11.06 -3.63 -12.92
N GLN A 69 10.62 -4.82 -13.34
CA GLN A 69 9.50 -4.98 -14.28
C GLN A 69 8.17 -4.51 -13.67
N ALA A 70 7.88 -4.86 -12.41
CA ALA A 70 6.68 -4.41 -11.71
C ALA A 70 6.59 -2.87 -11.61
N ARG A 71 7.72 -2.16 -11.64
CA ARG A 71 7.77 -0.69 -11.60
C ARG A 71 7.67 -0.01 -12.96
N ARG A 72 7.88 -0.76 -14.04
CA ARG A 72 7.78 -0.28 -15.44
C ARG A 72 6.52 -0.78 -16.15
N THR A 73 5.66 -1.51 -15.44
CA THR A 73 4.40 -2.04 -15.94
C THR A 73 3.25 -1.17 -15.45
N VAL A 74 2.30 -0.89 -16.34
CA VAL A 74 1.10 -0.12 -16.04
C VAL A 74 -0.10 -1.00 -16.33
N ILE A 75 -1.03 -1.06 -15.38
CA ILE A 75 -2.30 -1.74 -15.56
C ILE A 75 -3.28 -0.74 -16.18
N VAL A 76 -3.82 -1.09 -17.35
CA VAL A 76 -4.77 -0.26 -18.08
C VAL A 76 -6.16 -0.88 -17.95
N GLU A 77 -7.05 -0.18 -17.27
CA GLU A 77 -8.43 -0.61 -17.06
C GLU A 77 -9.40 0.06 -18.06
N ASN A 78 -10.59 -0.52 -18.22
CA ASN A 78 -11.69 0.06 -19.00
C ASN A 78 -11.40 0.33 -20.49
N ILE A 79 -10.65 -0.55 -21.15
CA ILE A 79 -10.37 -0.44 -22.59
C ILE A 79 -11.69 -0.63 -23.39
N PRO A 80 -12.01 0.27 -24.34
CA PRO A 80 -13.18 0.14 -25.23
C PRO A 80 -13.17 -1.19 -26.00
N VAL A 81 -14.34 -1.83 -26.17
CA VAL A 81 -14.44 -3.19 -26.74
C VAL A 81 -13.75 -3.32 -28.10
N GLY A 82 -13.89 -2.33 -28.99
CA GLY A 82 -13.25 -2.33 -30.32
C GLY A 82 -11.73 -2.18 -30.29
N TRP A 83 -11.15 -1.82 -29.15
CA TRP A 83 -9.74 -1.49 -28.96
C TRP A 83 -9.01 -2.52 -28.07
N ARG A 84 -9.72 -3.56 -27.58
CA ARG A 84 -9.18 -4.65 -26.75
C ARG A 84 -8.35 -5.65 -27.56
N THR A 85 -7.33 -5.16 -28.24
CA THR A 85 -6.32 -5.97 -28.94
C THR A 85 -4.95 -5.41 -28.60
N GLU A 86 -3.98 -6.27 -28.30
CA GLU A 86 -2.62 -5.86 -27.90
C GLU A 86 -2.00 -4.86 -28.88
N HIS A 87 -2.22 -5.09 -30.19
CA HIS A 87 -1.72 -4.20 -31.24
C HIS A 87 -2.32 -2.78 -31.17
N LYS A 88 -3.65 -2.64 -31.04
CA LYS A 88 -4.29 -1.31 -30.95
C LYS A 88 -3.92 -0.56 -29.69
N VAL A 89 -3.85 -1.27 -28.55
CA VAL A 89 -3.43 -0.69 -27.27
C VAL A 89 -1.99 -0.22 -27.38
N ARG A 90 -1.10 -1.06 -27.92
CA ARG A 90 0.30 -0.70 -28.16
C ARG A 90 0.44 0.55 -29.02
N LEU A 91 -0.21 0.58 -30.19
CA LEU A 91 -0.14 1.72 -31.11
C LEU A 91 -0.66 3.01 -30.47
N TYR A 92 -1.73 2.92 -29.67
CA TYR A 92 -2.25 4.06 -28.93
C TYR A 92 -1.20 4.64 -27.96
N PHE A 93 -0.57 3.78 -27.14
CA PHE A 93 0.46 4.22 -26.20
C PHE A 93 1.74 4.70 -26.91
N GLU A 94 2.18 4.04 -27.98
CA GLU A 94 3.32 4.50 -28.79
C GLU A 94 3.03 5.85 -29.48
N SER A 95 1.78 6.12 -29.88
CA SER A 95 1.41 7.43 -30.44
C SER A 95 1.48 8.58 -29.42
N LEU A 96 1.29 8.28 -28.13
CA LEU A 96 1.32 9.27 -27.04
C LEU A 96 2.72 9.49 -26.48
N PHE A 97 3.48 8.40 -26.32
CA PHE A 97 4.77 8.40 -25.62
C PHE A 97 5.99 8.24 -26.53
N GLY A 98 5.76 8.09 -27.85
CA GLY A 98 6.80 7.92 -28.86
C GLY A 98 7.01 6.46 -29.28
N GLU A 99 7.61 6.29 -30.46
CA GLU A 99 7.90 4.97 -31.03
C GLU A 99 8.85 4.16 -30.14
N GLY A 100 8.53 2.89 -29.91
CA GLY A 100 9.33 2.00 -29.05
C GLY A 100 9.18 2.22 -27.54
N SER A 101 8.25 3.09 -27.10
CA SER A 101 7.96 3.32 -25.68
C SER A 101 7.33 2.11 -24.98
N VAL A 102 6.67 1.23 -25.73
CA VAL A 102 6.00 0.03 -25.19
C VAL A 102 6.87 -1.22 -25.42
N LEU A 103 7.45 -1.75 -24.35
CA LEU A 103 8.26 -2.97 -24.40
C LEU A 103 7.41 -4.22 -24.69
N SER A 104 6.32 -4.38 -23.93
CA SER A 104 5.39 -5.49 -24.07
C SER A 104 3.99 -5.06 -23.64
N CYS A 105 2.97 -5.66 -24.27
CA CYS A 105 1.57 -5.48 -23.92
C CYS A 105 0.97 -6.87 -23.78
N SER A 106 0.27 -7.12 -22.67
CA SER A 106 -0.47 -8.36 -22.47
C SER A 106 -1.90 -8.02 -22.12
N LEU A 107 -2.86 -8.62 -22.82
CA LEU A 107 -4.26 -8.50 -22.47
C LEU A 107 -4.63 -9.53 -21.41
N GLN A 108 -5.09 -9.05 -20.25
CA GLN A 108 -5.64 -9.93 -19.24
C GLN A 108 -6.93 -10.56 -19.76
N ARG A 109 -6.91 -11.88 -19.99
CA ARG A 109 -8.09 -12.67 -20.31
C ARG A 109 -8.89 -12.95 -19.06
N ASP A 110 -10.21 -13.11 -19.22
CA ASP A 110 -11.13 -13.39 -18.12
C ASP A 110 -10.68 -14.63 -17.34
N SER A 111 -10.08 -14.37 -16.18
CA SER A 111 -9.40 -15.38 -15.39
C SER A 111 -10.39 -16.36 -14.76
N ARG A 112 -11.67 -15.97 -14.62
CA ARG A 112 -12.73 -16.86 -14.10
C ARG A 112 -12.88 -18.11 -14.96
N SER A 113 -12.88 -17.98 -16.28
CA SER A 113 -13.01 -19.12 -17.20
C SER A 113 -11.83 -20.10 -17.11
N VAL A 114 -10.62 -19.58 -16.90
CA VAL A 114 -9.40 -20.38 -16.73
C VAL A 114 -9.40 -21.11 -15.38
N TYR A 115 -9.81 -20.44 -14.30
CA TYR A 115 -9.97 -21.08 -12.98
C TYR A 115 -10.98 -22.22 -12.99
N HIS A 116 -12.10 -22.09 -13.71
CA HIS A 116 -13.06 -23.19 -13.86
C HIS A 116 -12.54 -24.36 -14.70
N THR A 117 -11.63 -24.11 -15.63
CA THR A 117 -11.02 -25.14 -16.48
C THR A 117 -9.92 -25.91 -15.75
N LEU A 118 -9.10 -25.22 -14.96
CA LEU A 118 -8.03 -25.82 -14.13
C LEU A 118 -8.54 -26.56 -12.89
N ARG A 119 -9.77 -26.28 -12.43
CA ARG A 119 -10.39 -26.95 -11.29
C ARG A 119 -11.05 -28.29 -11.63
N LYS A 120 -11.09 -28.71 -12.91
CA LYS A 120 -11.45 -30.10 -13.22
C LYS A 120 -10.33 -31.00 -12.69
N PRO A 121 -10.58 -31.88 -11.70
CA PRO A 121 -9.57 -32.82 -11.27
C PRO A 121 -9.19 -33.68 -12.48
N HIS A 122 -7.90 -33.78 -12.76
CA HIS A 122 -7.36 -34.80 -13.65
C HIS A 122 -7.65 -36.17 -13.03
N SER A 123 -8.83 -36.71 -13.33
CA SER A 123 -9.13 -38.12 -13.20
C SER A 123 -8.32 -38.86 -14.27
N GLY A 124 -7.09 -39.24 -13.92
CA GLY A 124 -6.44 -40.44 -14.47
C GLY A 124 -5.88 -40.41 -15.89
N ALA A 125 -5.06 -39.41 -16.26
CA ALA A 125 -4.16 -39.57 -17.40
C ALA A 125 -2.73 -39.80 -16.90
N ARG A 126 -2.29 -41.06 -16.95
CA ARG A 126 -0.90 -41.48 -16.73
C ARG A 126 0.02 -40.68 -17.66
N LEU A 127 1.06 -40.06 -17.10
CA LEU A 127 2.22 -39.66 -17.89
C LEU A 127 2.92 -40.92 -18.40
N CYS A 128 2.71 -41.23 -19.68
CA CYS A 128 3.64 -41.99 -20.48
C CYS A 128 4.24 -41.02 -21.50
N CYS A 129 5.55 -40.80 -21.37
CA CYS A 129 6.59 -40.51 -22.37
C CYS A 129 7.70 -39.72 -21.67
#